data_AF-A0A953YZJ9-F1
#
_entry.id   AF-A0A953YZJ9-F1
#
_cell.length_a   1.000
_cell.length_b   1.000
_cell.length_c   1.000
_cell.angle_alpha   90.00
_cell.angle_beta   90.00
_cell.angle_gamma   90.00
#
_symmetry.space_group_name_H-M   'P 1'
#
loop_
_entity.id
_entity.type
_entity.pdbx_description
1 polymer ?
#
loop_
_entity_poly.entity_id
_entity_poly.type
_entity_poly.pdbx_seq_one_letter_code
_entity_poly.pdbx_strand_id
1 'polypeptide(L)'
;MANKKIFKSPSVAQKVPAANAVNDAGGKAYKREDKQALAQIACTNTFNGTYYASADQNLELAKKAALALKNDPEFLAKVAVYSRNKGYMKDMPAFLVTLLADLDTKTFRKIFPIVIDNGKMLRNFCQMARSGVFGKARNLSSGTIRHAIQQWFDVRGPWALFKASIGNDPTMKDMLRMARPRPNTPEKNALFGYFLDKDVAIEKLPQVVREYEAFKRDKSLPVPNVDFRMLDSLGLSDDQWKEIARNAPWMMTRMNLNTFQRHGVFKDKELVKIVADRLRDKKLIEEAKQFPYQLFSAWKAITSNTSELPFEIHEAVQDAMELSIDNVPEIKGQIYVCVDCSGSMGSPITGYRQGSTSTVRCVDVAGLIASSIVRKNRSAQVYTFSHNAVKVSLNPRDTVITNTLKLNKAGGGTNISAPLRDLNAAKAKGDAVIYISDNESWLDRGG
;
A
#
# COMPACT_ATOMS: atom_id res chain seq x y z
N MET A 1 37.65 34.91 42.89
CA MET A 1 37.26 33.82 41.96
C MET A 1 36.30 34.39 40.93
N ALA A 2 36.55 34.18 39.63
CA ALA A 2 35.68 34.67 38.57
C ALA A 2 34.27 34.07 38.67
N ASN A 3 33.24 34.88 38.43
CA ASN A 3 31.85 34.45 38.50
C ASN A 3 31.53 33.45 37.38
N LYS A 4 31.47 32.16 37.74
CA LYS A 4 31.25 31.05 36.81
C LYS A 4 29.90 31.11 36.07
N LYS A 5 28.93 31.92 36.50
CA LYS A 5 27.68 32.18 35.75
C LYS A 5 27.86 33.18 34.61
N ILE A 6 28.75 34.16 34.79
CA ILE A 6 28.98 35.26 33.83
C ILE A 6 30.03 34.86 32.79
N PHE A 7 31.09 34.17 33.22
CA PHE A 7 32.21 33.76 32.36
C PHE A 7 32.08 32.31 31.86
N LYS A 8 30.84 31.86 31.57
CA LYS A 8 30.65 30.59 30.86
C LYS A 8 31.07 30.78 29.42
N SER A 9 32.10 30.05 28.97
CA SER A 9 32.39 29.93 27.53
C SER A 9 31.08 29.53 26.84
N PRO A 10 30.61 30.26 25.81
CA PRO A 10 29.42 29.86 25.08
C PRO A 10 29.69 28.46 24.55
N SER A 11 28.94 27.48 25.04
CA SER A 11 29.03 26.13 24.52
C SER A 11 28.74 26.23 23.04
N VAL A 12 29.70 25.83 22.20
CA VAL A 12 29.54 25.67 20.74
C VAL A 12 28.53 24.55 20.43
N ALA A 13 27.92 23.95 21.45
CA ALA A 13 26.69 23.18 21.31
C ALA A 13 25.61 24.09 20.70
N GLN A 14 25.43 23.93 19.39
CA GLN A 14 24.27 24.37 18.64
C GLN A 14 23.05 24.13 19.53
N LYS A 15 22.32 25.19 19.91
CA LYS A 15 21.13 25.06 20.77
C LYS A 15 20.14 24.18 20.02
N VAL A 16 20.07 22.90 20.40
CA VAL A 16 19.05 21.99 19.90
C VAL A 16 17.71 22.59 20.32
N PRO A 17 16.74 22.74 19.40
CA PRO A 17 15.41 23.25 19.75
C PRO A 17 14.83 22.45 20.92
N ALA A 18 14.12 23.12 21.82
CA ALA A 18 13.39 22.40 22.86
C ALA A 18 12.25 21.59 22.21
N ALA A 19 12.00 20.38 22.73
CA ALA A 19 10.83 19.60 22.37
C ALA A 19 9.55 20.43 22.60
N ASN A 20 8.67 20.46 21.61
CA ASN A 20 7.48 21.32 21.58
C ASN A 20 6.17 20.53 21.41
N ALA A 21 6.23 19.21 21.57
CA ALA A 21 5.08 18.32 21.50
C ALA A 21 5.26 17.14 22.47
N VAL A 22 4.17 16.38 22.61
CA VAL A 22 4.13 15.09 23.29
C VAL A 22 3.61 14.07 22.29
N ASN A 23 4.26 12.91 22.18
CA ASN A 23 3.82 11.84 21.28
C ASN A 23 2.67 11.02 21.91
N ASP A 24 2.13 10.04 21.18
CA ASP A 24 0.98 9.25 21.62
C ASP A 24 1.32 8.35 22.81
N ALA A 25 2.60 7.95 22.95
CA ALA A 25 3.13 7.27 24.13
C ALA A 25 3.45 8.21 25.32
N GLY A 26 3.18 9.52 25.22
CA GLY A 26 3.37 10.53 26.27
C GLY A 26 4.80 11.06 26.45
N GLY A 27 5.75 10.66 25.60
CA GLY A 27 7.13 11.14 25.59
C GLY A 27 7.29 12.52 24.93
N LYS A 28 8.40 13.20 25.25
CA LYS A 28 8.76 14.50 24.65
C LYS A 28 9.05 14.30 23.16
N ALA A 29 8.47 15.15 22.31
CA ALA A 29 8.60 15.04 20.87
C ALA A 29 8.69 16.41 20.18
N TYR A 30 9.00 16.39 18.89
CA TYR A 30 8.97 17.57 18.03
C TYR A 30 7.74 17.51 17.12
N LYS A 31 6.96 18.58 17.12
CA LYS A 31 5.86 18.76 16.18
C LYS A 31 6.43 18.85 14.77
N ARG A 32 5.98 17.98 13.87
CA ARG A 32 6.28 18.07 12.44
C ARG A 32 5.64 19.32 11.86
N GLU A 33 6.32 19.95 10.90
CA GLU A 33 5.72 21.01 10.09
C GLU A 33 4.52 20.48 9.30
N ASP A 34 3.52 21.31 9.02
CA ASP A 34 2.27 20.86 8.40
C ASP A 34 2.48 20.10 7.08
N LYS A 35 3.41 20.60 6.23
CA LYS A 35 3.78 19.93 4.97
C LYS A 35 4.42 18.57 5.19
N GLN A 36 5.32 18.47 6.17
CA GLN A 36 5.98 17.21 6.52
C GLN A 36 4.99 16.21 7.13
N ALA A 37 4.12 16.67 8.03
CA ALA A 37 3.09 15.87 8.65
C ALA A 37 2.14 15.27 7.60
N LEU A 38 1.63 16.10 6.69
CA LEU A 38 0.75 15.60 5.62
C LEU A 38 1.49 14.64 4.68
N ALA A 39 2.73 14.93 4.29
CA ALA A 39 3.49 14.05 3.40
C ALA A 39 3.71 12.65 4.02
N GLN A 40 4.04 12.59 5.32
CA GLN A 40 4.18 11.35 6.07
C GLN A 40 2.84 10.61 6.14
N ILE A 41 1.81 11.26 6.68
CA ILE A 41 0.45 10.71 6.81
C ILE A 41 -0.03 10.18 5.47
N ALA A 42 0.25 10.89 4.39
CA ALA A 42 -0.27 10.52 3.09
C ALA A 42 0.29 9.20 2.53
N CYS A 43 1.47 8.79 3.01
CA CYS A 43 2.15 7.57 2.57
C CYS A 43 2.10 6.43 3.60
N THR A 44 1.80 6.72 4.87
CA THR A 44 1.85 5.72 5.95
C THR A 44 0.52 5.47 6.65
N ASN A 45 -0.42 6.41 6.59
CA ASN A 45 -1.70 6.27 7.28
C ASN A 45 -2.62 5.30 6.52
N THR A 46 -3.29 4.44 7.27
CA THR A 46 -4.39 3.61 6.78
C THR A 46 -5.65 4.05 7.51
N PHE A 47 -6.79 4.20 6.81
CA PHE A 47 -8.06 4.53 7.46
C PHE A 47 -8.66 3.31 8.21
N ASN A 48 -7.80 2.57 8.91
CA ASN A 48 -8.08 1.44 9.81
C ASN A 48 -7.51 1.77 11.20
N GLY A 49 -7.86 0.99 12.23
CA GLY A 49 -7.27 1.16 13.56
C GLY A 49 -5.82 0.66 13.61
N THR A 50 -4.92 1.39 14.25
CA THR A 50 -3.51 1.07 14.50
C THR A 50 -3.26 0.90 16.01
N TYR A 51 -2.00 0.73 16.44
CA TYR A 51 -1.69 0.49 17.87
C TYR A 51 -2.15 1.64 18.78
N TYR A 52 -1.95 2.89 18.34
CA TYR A 52 -2.23 4.09 19.13
C TYR A 52 -3.51 4.83 18.73
N ALA A 53 -4.09 4.53 17.56
CA ALA A 53 -5.21 5.30 17.02
C ALA A 53 -6.28 4.42 16.38
N SER A 54 -7.55 4.74 16.61
CA SER A 54 -8.69 4.15 15.90
C SER A 54 -8.77 4.63 14.45
N ALA A 55 -9.61 3.98 13.64
CA ALA A 55 -9.85 4.39 12.24
C ALA A 55 -10.38 5.83 12.15
N ASP A 56 -11.28 6.23 13.05
CA ASP A 56 -11.83 7.59 13.11
C ASP A 56 -10.77 8.61 13.51
N GLN A 57 -9.91 8.27 14.47
CA GLN A 57 -8.78 9.13 14.85
C GLN A 57 -7.80 9.31 13.68
N ASN A 58 -7.52 8.25 12.93
CA ASN A 58 -6.66 8.31 11.75
C ASN A 58 -7.26 9.18 10.63
N LEU A 59 -8.58 9.13 10.44
CA LEU A 59 -9.29 9.99 9.50
C LEU A 59 -9.24 11.46 9.94
N GLU A 60 -9.52 11.75 11.21
CA GLU A 60 -9.47 13.12 11.73
C GLU A 60 -8.04 13.68 11.72
N LEU A 61 -7.01 12.86 11.97
CA LEU A 61 -5.61 13.24 11.79
C LEU A 61 -5.31 13.66 10.35
N ALA A 62 -5.72 12.84 9.38
CA ALA A 62 -5.53 13.15 7.95
C ALA A 62 -6.27 14.43 7.54
N LYS A 63 -7.50 14.60 8.02
CA LYS A 63 -8.33 15.78 7.78
C LYS A 63 -7.72 17.04 8.36
N LYS A 64 -7.26 17.00 9.62
CA LYS A 64 -6.57 18.12 10.27
C LYS A 64 -5.30 18.51 9.50
N ALA A 65 -4.47 17.53 9.14
CA ALA A 65 -3.23 17.78 8.39
C ALA A 65 -3.51 18.39 7.00
N ALA A 66 -4.53 17.90 6.30
CA ALA A 66 -4.89 18.43 4.99
C ALA A 66 -5.52 19.84 5.08
N LEU A 67 -6.39 20.08 6.07
CA LEU A 67 -7.04 21.38 6.26
C LEU A 67 -6.09 22.47 6.75
N ALA A 68 -5.02 22.12 7.46
CA ALA A 68 -3.95 23.06 7.79
C ALA A 68 -3.30 23.66 6.52
N LEU A 69 -3.33 22.92 5.41
CA LEU A 69 -2.77 23.31 4.11
C LEU A 69 -3.84 23.70 3.09
N LYS A 70 -5.06 24.05 3.53
CA LYS A 70 -6.18 24.41 2.63
C LYS A 70 -5.88 25.60 1.70
N ASN A 71 -4.97 26.48 2.10
CA ASN A 71 -4.54 27.65 1.34
C ASN A 71 -3.39 27.34 0.35
N ASP A 72 -2.90 26.10 0.31
CA ASP A 72 -1.89 25.61 -0.63
C ASP A 72 -2.43 24.38 -1.40
N PRO A 73 -3.45 24.57 -2.27
CA PRO A 73 -4.06 23.48 -3.03
C PRO A 73 -3.08 22.78 -3.97
N GLU A 74 -2.04 23.49 -4.43
CA GLU A 74 -0.99 22.90 -5.25
C GLU A 74 -0.19 21.85 -4.48
N PHE A 75 0.17 22.12 -3.22
CA PHE A 75 0.84 21.14 -2.39
C PHE A 75 -0.04 19.92 -2.11
N LEU A 76 -1.32 20.12 -1.75
CA LEU A 76 -2.28 19.01 -1.56
C LEU A 76 -2.36 18.12 -2.81
N ALA A 77 -2.36 18.73 -3.98
CA ALA A 77 -2.41 18.03 -5.26
C ALA A 77 -1.13 17.24 -5.55
N LYS A 78 0.04 17.83 -5.28
CA LYS A 78 1.33 17.13 -5.39
C LYS A 78 1.38 15.92 -4.46
N VAL A 79 0.91 16.05 -3.22
CA VAL A 79 0.84 14.94 -2.26
C VAL A 79 -0.13 13.86 -2.73
N ALA A 80 -1.29 14.22 -3.27
CA ALA A 80 -2.25 13.26 -3.82
C ALA A 80 -1.64 12.45 -4.98
N VAL A 81 -0.99 13.13 -5.93
CA VAL A 81 -0.32 12.48 -7.06
C VAL A 81 0.86 11.60 -6.58
N TYR A 82 1.68 12.10 -5.65
CA TYR A 82 2.83 11.36 -5.14
C TYR A 82 2.40 10.11 -4.36
N SER A 83 1.46 10.24 -3.43
CA SER A 83 0.96 9.10 -2.64
C SER A 83 0.33 8.03 -3.53
N ARG A 84 -0.32 8.41 -4.64
CA ARG A 84 -0.84 7.45 -5.63
C ARG A 84 0.27 6.78 -6.45
N ASN A 85 1.18 7.56 -7.04
CA ASN A 85 2.11 7.08 -8.07
C ASN A 85 3.43 6.53 -7.52
N LYS A 86 3.82 6.97 -6.32
CA LYS A 86 5.08 6.58 -5.66
C LYS A 86 4.83 5.85 -4.35
N GLY A 87 3.83 6.28 -3.58
CA GLY A 87 3.37 5.58 -2.37
C GLY A 87 2.46 4.38 -2.67
N TYR A 88 1.89 4.30 -3.89
CA TYR A 88 0.91 3.27 -4.29
C TYR A 88 -0.32 3.17 -3.38
N MET A 89 -0.64 4.28 -2.70
CA MET A 89 -1.78 4.41 -1.80
C MET A 89 -3.08 4.46 -2.59
N LYS A 90 -4.20 4.17 -1.90
CA LYS A 90 -5.54 4.12 -2.49
C LYS A 90 -6.46 5.15 -1.84
N ASP A 91 -6.72 5.00 -0.56
CA ASP A 91 -7.78 5.77 0.09
C ASP A 91 -7.36 7.23 0.33
N MET A 92 -6.15 7.44 0.83
CA MET A 92 -5.60 8.78 1.04
C MET A 92 -5.56 9.66 -0.24
N PRO A 93 -5.02 9.20 -1.38
CA PRO A 93 -5.06 10.01 -2.59
C PRO A 93 -6.48 10.35 -3.04
N ALA A 94 -7.44 9.41 -2.93
CA ALA A 94 -8.85 9.69 -3.21
C ALA A 94 -9.44 10.71 -2.22
N PHE A 95 -9.05 10.65 -0.95
CA PHE A 95 -9.43 11.62 0.08
C PHE A 95 -8.95 13.03 -0.26
N LEU A 96 -7.68 13.19 -0.64
CA LEU A 96 -7.11 14.50 -1.00
C LEU A 96 -7.72 15.07 -2.28
N VAL A 97 -7.97 14.24 -3.29
CA VAL A 97 -8.72 14.63 -4.50
C VAL A 97 -10.13 15.09 -4.13
N THR A 98 -10.79 14.40 -3.22
CA THR A 98 -12.14 14.75 -2.75
C THR A 98 -12.15 16.09 -2.01
N LEU A 99 -11.13 16.39 -1.20
CA LEU A 99 -10.97 17.69 -0.56
C LEU A 99 -10.76 18.82 -1.58
N LEU A 100 -9.90 18.59 -2.58
CA LEU A 100 -9.60 19.57 -3.63
C LEU A 100 -10.82 19.94 -4.49
N ALA A 101 -11.83 19.05 -4.59
CA ALA A 101 -13.06 19.36 -5.29
C ALA A 101 -13.80 20.60 -4.73
N ASP A 102 -13.59 20.92 -3.45
CA ASP A 102 -14.15 22.12 -2.81
C ASP A 102 -13.15 23.28 -2.76
N LEU A 103 -11.85 22.99 -2.57
CA LEU A 103 -10.82 24.01 -2.36
C LEU A 103 -10.36 24.68 -3.66
N ASP A 104 -10.12 23.89 -4.71
CA ASP A 104 -9.69 24.40 -6.01
C ASP A 104 -10.10 23.44 -7.14
N THR A 105 -11.22 23.79 -7.77
CA THR A 105 -11.80 23.00 -8.86
C THR A 105 -10.87 22.86 -10.07
N LYS A 106 -9.96 23.82 -10.31
CA LYS A 106 -9.01 23.78 -11.42
C LYS A 106 -7.96 22.70 -11.19
N THR A 107 -7.33 22.72 -10.02
CA THR A 107 -6.34 21.69 -9.65
C THR A 107 -6.98 20.32 -9.50
N PHE A 108 -8.18 20.24 -8.90
CA PHE A 108 -8.97 19.00 -8.85
C PHE A 108 -9.12 18.36 -10.24
N ARG A 109 -9.61 19.10 -11.24
CA ARG A 109 -9.79 18.57 -12.60
C ARG A 109 -8.48 18.08 -13.21
N LYS A 110 -7.38 18.79 -12.96
CA LYS A 110 -6.05 18.44 -13.48
C LYS A 110 -5.55 17.10 -12.94
N ILE A 111 -5.71 16.85 -11.64
CA ILE A 111 -5.17 15.63 -11.02
C ILE A 111 -6.14 14.45 -10.99
N PHE A 112 -7.45 14.69 -11.14
CA PHE A 112 -8.46 13.63 -11.11
C PHE A 112 -8.12 12.44 -12.02
N PRO A 113 -7.80 12.59 -13.32
CA PRO A 113 -7.49 11.44 -14.18
C PRO A 113 -6.17 10.76 -13.83
N ILE A 114 -5.25 11.46 -13.16
CA ILE A 114 -3.94 10.93 -12.73
C ILE A 114 -4.12 10.06 -11.49
N VAL A 115 -4.92 10.52 -10.53
CA VAL A 115 -5.09 9.84 -9.24
C VAL A 115 -6.19 8.77 -9.31
N ILE A 116 -7.30 9.09 -9.96
CA ILE A 116 -8.46 8.22 -10.14
C ILE A 116 -8.27 7.39 -11.41
N ASP A 117 -7.24 6.55 -11.41
CA ASP A 117 -6.71 5.84 -12.57
C ASP A 117 -7.44 4.52 -12.90
N ASN A 118 -8.23 3.97 -11.98
CA ASN A 118 -8.95 2.70 -12.17
C ASN A 118 -10.31 2.67 -11.47
N GLY A 119 -11.10 1.61 -11.72
CA GLY A 119 -12.47 1.50 -11.21
C GLY A 119 -12.55 1.47 -9.68
N LYS A 120 -11.54 0.93 -9.00
CA LYS A 120 -11.48 0.95 -7.54
C LYS A 120 -11.28 2.36 -7.02
N MET A 121 -10.35 3.12 -7.60
CA MET A 121 -10.14 4.52 -7.22
C MET A 121 -11.38 5.37 -7.48
N LEU A 122 -12.10 5.14 -8.59
CA LEU A 122 -13.34 5.85 -8.88
C LEU A 122 -14.41 5.56 -7.83
N ARG A 123 -14.58 4.29 -7.43
CA ARG A 123 -15.51 3.90 -6.36
C ARG A 123 -15.14 4.53 -5.02
N ASN A 124 -13.87 4.44 -4.63
CA ASN A 124 -13.36 5.09 -3.42
C ASN A 124 -13.69 6.59 -3.39
N PHE A 125 -13.41 7.30 -4.49
CA PHE A 125 -13.75 8.72 -4.63
C PHE A 125 -15.26 8.96 -4.49
N CYS A 126 -16.10 8.21 -5.21
CA CYS A 126 -17.55 8.37 -5.15
C CYS A 126 -18.11 8.10 -3.74
N GLN A 127 -17.59 7.08 -3.05
CA GLN A 127 -17.96 6.74 -1.68
C GLN A 127 -17.58 7.88 -0.72
N MET A 128 -16.34 8.34 -0.77
CA MET A 128 -15.83 9.43 0.08
C MET A 128 -16.54 10.76 -0.17
N ALA A 129 -16.82 11.07 -1.43
CA ALA A 129 -17.52 12.30 -1.79
C ALA A 129 -18.96 12.31 -1.29
N ARG A 130 -19.64 11.15 -1.22
CA ARG A 130 -21.02 11.02 -0.72
C ARG A 130 -21.15 10.85 0.79
N SER A 131 -20.08 10.46 1.49
CA SER A 131 -20.15 10.09 2.91
C SER A 131 -20.41 11.26 3.87
N GLY A 132 -20.18 12.50 3.43
CA GLY A 132 -20.30 13.67 4.29
C GLY A 132 -19.14 13.89 5.27
N VAL A 133 -18.13 13.02 5.26
CA VAL A 133 -16.93 13.08 6.13
C VAL A 133 -16.19 14.43 6.06
N PHE A 134 -16.30 15.11 4.93
CA PHE A 134 -15.73 16.43 4.69
C PHE A 134 -16.65 17.59 5.13
N GLY A 135 -17.64 17.31 5.99
CA GLY A 135 -18.63 18.27 6.50
C GLY A 135 -19.92 18.34 5.69
N LYS A 136 -19.90 17.94 4.41
CA LYS A 136 -21.11 17.83 3.56
C LYS A 136 -20.98 16.71 2.53
N ALA A 137 -22.10 16.05 2.22
CA ALA A 137 -22.17 15.13 1.10
C ALA A 137 -22.13 15.92 -0.21
N ARG A 138 -21.31 15.49 -1.16
CA ARG A 138 -21.17 16.15 -2.47
C ARG A 138 -22.17 15.57 -3.46
N ASN A 139 -22.77 16.47 -4.23
CA ASN A 139 -23.62 16.09 -5.35
C ASN A 139 -22.75 15.68 -6.54
N LEU A 140 -22.61 14.38 -6.77
CA LEU A 140 -21.83 13.82 -7.88
C LEU A 140 -22.45 14.11 -9.26
N SER A 141 -23.71 14.52 -9.31
CA SER A 141 -24.46 14.81 -10.53
C SER A 141 -24.33 16.27 -11.00
N SER A 142 -23.61 17.11 -10.26
CA SER A 142 -23.50 18.55 -10.56
C SER A 142 -22.08 18.98 -10.95
N GLY A 143 -22.04 20.00 -11.82
CA GLY A 143 -20.87 20.83 -12.09
C GLY A 143 -19.58 20.04 -12.36
N THR A 144 -18.50 20.47 -11.73
CA THR A 144 -17.13 19.98 -11.97
C THR A 144 -16.95 18.49 -11.71
N ILE A 145 -17.57 17.93 -10.67
CA ILE A 145 -17.38 16.53 -10.29
C ILE A 145 -17.97 15.61 -11.35
N ARG A 146 -19.19 15.92 -11.82
CA ARG A 146 -19.84 15.16 -12.89
C ARG A 146 -18.97 15.10 -14.14
N HIS A 147 -18.44 16.25 -14.59
CA HIS A 147 -17.59 16.30 -15.78
C HIS A 147 -16.30 15.47 -15.61
N ALA A 148 -15.68 15.49 -14.43
CA ALA A 148 -14.49 14.69 -14.15
C ALA A 148 -14.78 13.18 -14.23
N ILE A 149 -15.92 12.73 -13.68
CA ILE A 149 -16.35 11.34 -13.79
C ILE A 149 -16.71 10.99 -15.24
N GLN A 150 -17.39 11.88 -15.98
CA GLN A 150 -17.71 11.65 -17.40
C GLN A 150 -16.44 11.46 -18.23
N GLN A 151 -15.44 12.34 -18.07
CA GLN A 151 -14.15 12.21 -18.75
C GLN A 151 -13.46 10.87 -18.41
N TRP A 152 -13.60 10.39 -17.17
CA TRP A 152 -13.08 9.08 -16.77
C TRP A 152 -13.68 7.93 -17.58
N PHE A 153 -14.98 7.99 -17.88
CA PHE A 153 -15.66 7.02 -18.77
C PHE A 153 -15.27 7.21 -20.25
N ASP A 154 -15.13 8.45 -20.69
CA ASP A 154 -14.89 8.79 -22.10
C ASP A 154 -13.55 8.24 -22.61
N VAL A 155 -12.49 8.32 -21.78
CA VAL A 155 -11.13 7.87 -22.16
C VAL A 155 -10.93 6.35 -22.07
N ARG A 156 -11.88 5.60 -21.50
CA ARG A 156 -11.73 4.13 -21.29
C ARG A 156 -12.54 3.33 -22.28
N GLY A 157 -11.89 2.34 -22.91
CA GLY A 157 -12.55 1.41 -23.83
C GLY A 157 -13.49 0.41 -23.13
N PRO A 158 -14.34 -0.30 -23.88
CA PRO A 158 -15.35 -1.21 -23.31
C PRO A 158 -14.77 -2.29 -22.39
N TRP A 159 -13.66 -2.94 -22.77
CA TRP A 159 -13.01 -3.95 -21.93
C TRP A 159 -12.54 -3.39 -20.57
N ALA A 160 -11.92 -2.21 -20.57
CA ALA A 160 -11.45 -1.56 -19.34
C ALA A 160 -12.62 -1.17 -18.42
N LEU A 161 -13.75 -0.74 -19.00
CA LEU A 161 -14.98 -0.44 -18.26
C LEU A 161 -15.62 -1.71 -17.68
N PHE A 162 -15.63 -2.81 -18.44
CA PHE A 162 -16.11 -4.10 -17.97
C PHE A 162 -15.29 -4.62 -16.78
N LYS A 163 -13.96 -4.59 -16.88
CA LYS A 163 -13.07 -4.92 -15.77
C LYS A 163 -13.26 -3.98 -14.56
N ALA A 164 -13.53 -2.70 -14.79
CA ALA A 164 -13.77 -1.74 -13.72
C ALA A 164 -15.07 -1.96 -12.95
N SER A 165 -16.00 -2.75 -13.51
CA SER A 165 -17.32 -3.04 -12.92
C SER A 165 -17.27 -3.88 -11.64
N ILE A 166 -16.15 -4.57 -11.38
CA ILE A 166 -15.97 -5.42 -10.19
C ILE A 166 -16.05 -4.62 -8.90
N GLY A 167 -17.05 -4.90 -8.07
CA GLY A 167 -17.30 -4.25 -6.77
C GLY A 167 -18.65 -3.51 -6.76
N ASN A 168 -19.15 -3.25 -5.56
CA ASN A 168 -20.56 -2.92 -5.34
C ASN A 168 -20.82 -1.62 -4.56
N ASP A 169 -19.80 -0.98 -3.99
CA ASP A 169 -19.98 0.22 -3.14
C ASP A 169 -19.16 1.42 -3.62
N PRO A 170 -19.71 2.27 -4.51
CA PRO A 170 -20.95 2.09 -5.28
C PRO A 170 -20.78 1.13 -6.48
N THR A 171 -21.87 0.60 -7.04
CA THR A 171 -21.83 -0.24 -8.25
C THR A 171 -21.49 0.58 -9.50
N MET A 172 -21.10 -0.10 -10.60
CA MET A 172 -20.96 0.55 -11.91
C MET A 172 -22.27 1.23 -12.37
N LYS A 173 -23.40 0.58 -12.10
CA LYS A 173 -24.75 1.09 -12.37
C LYS A 173 -25.00 2.42 -11.67
N ASP A 174 -24.65 2.51 -10.39
CA ASP A 174 -24.80 3.75 -9.62
C ASP A 174 -23.92 4.86 -10.19
N MET A 175 -22.65 4.55 -10.51
CA MET A 175 -21.72 5.54 -11.08
C MET A 175 -22.22 6.09 -12.43
N LEU A 176 -22.80 5.24 -13.28
CA LEU A 176 -23.43 5.67 -14.54
C LEU A 176 -24.66 6.55 -14.30
N ARG A 177 -25.53 6.20 -13.34
CA ARG A 177 -26.72 6.99 -13.01
C ARG A 177 -26.37 8.39 -12.50
N MET A 178 -25.31 8.49 -11.69
CA MET A 178 -24.84 9.75 -11.12
C MET A 178 -24.15 10.63 -12.16
N ALA A 179 -23.17 10.09 -12.90
CA ALA A 179 -22.38 10.89 -13.82
C ALA A 179 -23.08 11.12 -15.17
N ARG A 180 -23.97 10.20 -15.59
CA ARG A 180 -24.64 10.19 -16.89
C ARG A 180 -23.65 10.50 -18.04
N PRO A 181 -22.57 9.70 -18.19
CA PRO A 181 -21.66 9.86 -19.32
C PRO A 181 -22.39 9.56 -20.62
N ARG A 182 -22.03 10.29 -21.69
CA ARG A 182 -22.56 10.03 -23.03
C ARG A 182 -21.65 9.00 -23.70
N PRO A 183 -22.15 7.83 -24.11
CA PRO A 183 -21.32 6.86 -24.81
C PRO A 183 -20.83 7.46 -26.13
N ASN A 184 -19.53 7.38 -26.38
CA ASN A 184 -18.89 7.88 -27.60
C ASN A 184 -18.70 6.80 -28.67
N THR A 185 -19.10 5.56 -28.41
CA THR A 185 -19.11 4.46 -29.40
C THR A 185 -20.37 3.60 -29.25
N PRO A 186 -20.82 2.90 -30.32
CA PRO A 186 -21.95 1.97 -30.26
C PRO A 186 -21.75 0.86 -29.22
N GLU A 187 -20.54 0.29 -29.13
CA GLU A 187 -20.21 -0.74 -28.14
C GLU A 187 -20.29 -0.22 -26.70
N LYS A 188 -19.83 1.01 -26.43
CA LYS A 188 -20.00 1.62 -25.11
C LYS A 188 -21.46 1.90 -24.80
N ASN A 189 -22.26 2.29 -25.79
CA ASN A 189 -23.69 2.49 -25.61
C ASN A 189 -24.37 1.18 -25.20
N ALA A 190 -24.05 0.08 -25.89
CA ALA A 190 -24.53 -1.25 -25.53
C ALA A 190 -24.06 -1.66 -24.13
N LEU A 191 -22.77 -1.46 -23.80
CA LEU A 191 -22.21 -1.78 -22.49
C LEU A 191 -22.84 -0.96 -21.36
N PHE A 192 -23.11 0.34 -21.56
CA PHE A 192 -23.81 1.18 -20.60
C PHE A 192 -25.24 0.71 -20.40
N GLY A 193 -25.94 0.31 -21.48
CA GLY A 193 -27.25 -0.31 -21.40
C GLY A 193 -27.22 -1.59 -20.55
N TYR A 194 -26.25 -2.47 -20.80
CA TYR A 194 -26.03 -3.70 -20.03
C TYR A 194 -25.82 -3.42 -18.54
N PHE A 195 -24.93 -2.48 -18.17
CA PHE A 195 -24.74 -2.11 -16.75
C PHE A 195 -25.96 -1.46 -16.09
N LEU A 196 -26.86 -0.87 -16.88
CA LEU A 196 -28.09 -0.26 -16.39
C LEU A 196 -29.27 -1.25 -16.33
N ASP A 197 -29.03 -2.52 -16.62
CA ASP A 197 -30.04 -3.58 -16.75
C ASP A 197 -31.12 -3.25 -17.80
N LYS A 198 -30.71 -2.61 -18.90
CA LYS A 198 -31.59 -2.42 -20.06
C LYS A 198 -31.56 -3.65 -20.95
N ASP A 199 -32.64 -3.85 -21.69
CA ASP A 199 -32.66 -4.85 -22.76
C ASP A 199 -31.72 -4.40 -23.90
N VAL A 200 -30.64 -5.15 -24.10
CA VAL A 200 -29.60 -4.87 -25.11
C VAL A 200 -29.32 -6.16 -25.85
N ALA A 201 -29.44 -6.08 -27.18
CA ALA A 201 -29.09 -7.17 -28.09
C ALA A 201 -27.65 -7.65 -27.84
N ILE A 202 -27.47 -8.94 -27.56
CA ILE A 202 -26.20 -9.54 -27.12
C ILE A 202 -25.10 -9.29 -28.14
N GLU A 203 -25.44 -9.29 -29.43
CA GLU A 203 -24.54 -9.15 -30.57
C GLU A 203 -23.84 -7.79 -30.57
N LYS A 204 -24.50 -6.76 -29.99
CA LYS A 204 -23.98 -5.39 -29.84
C LYS A 204 -23.06 -5.22 -28.63
N LEU A 205 -23.05 -6.18 -27.70
CA LEU A 205 -22.18 -6.13 -26.54
C LEU A 205 -20.73 -6.39 -26.94
N PRO A 206 -19.75 -5.83 -26.21
CA PRO A 206 -18.34 -6.15 -26.42
C PRO A 206 -18.10 -7.66 -26.31
N GLN A 207 -17.19 -8.18 -27.13
CA GLN A 207 -16.89 -9.62 -27.20
C GLN A 207 -16.73 -10.28 -25.83
N VAL A 208 -15.93 -9.68 -24.95
CA VAL A 208 -15.69 -10.20 -23.59
C VAL A 208 -16.97 -10.35 -22.75
N VAL A 209 -17.96 -9.47 -22.95
CA VAL A 209 -19.24 -9.54 -22.24
C VAL A 209 -20.11 -10.65 -22.82
N ARG A 210 -20.10 -10.82 -24.14
CA ARG A 210 -20.81 -11.92 -24.81
C ARG A 210 -20.27 -13.27 -24.37
N GLU A 211 -18.94 -13.43 -24.35
CA GLU A 211 -18.27 -14.63 -23.86
C GLU A 211 -18.59 -14.90 -22.40
N TYR A 212 -18.57 -13.86 -21.55
CA TYR A 212 -18.93 -13.98 -20.14
C TYR A 212 -20.39 -14.41 -19.91
N GLU A 213 -21.34 -13.79 -20.60
CA GLU A 213 -22.76 -14.16 -20.49
C GLU A 213 -23.06 -15.53 -21.10
N ALA A 214 -22.38 -15.91 -22.18
CA ALA A 214 -22.47 -17.26 -22.74
C ALA A 214 -21.94 -18.31 -21.75
N PHE A 215 -20.76 -18.07 -21.17
CA PHE A 215 -20.16 -18.96 -20.18
C PHE A 215 -21.01 -19.12 -18.92
N LYS A 216 -21.70 -18.06 -18.47
CA LYS A 216 -22.66 -18.15 -17.36
C LYS A 216 -23.82 -19.11 -17.63
N ARG A 217 -24.24 -19.25 -18.89
CA ARG A 217 -25.34 -20.13 -19.31
C ARG A 217 -24.85 -21.55 -19.60
N ASP A 218 -23.69 -21.66 -20.23
CA ASP A 218 -23.05 -22.92 -20.58
C ASP A 218 -21.58 -22.90 -20.16
N LYS A 219 -21.30 -23.59 -19.06
CA LYS A 219 -19.95 -23.70 -18.49
C LYS A 219 -19.03 -24.63 -19.28
N SER A 220 -19.52 -25.36 -20.28
CA SER A 220 -18.65 -26.17 -21.16
C SER A 220 -17.86 -25.30 -22.14
N LEU A 221 -18.27 -24.04 -22.33
CA LEU A 221 -17.57 -23.08 -23.19
C LEU A 221 -16.20 -22.67 -22.60
N PRO A 222 -15.28 -22.16 -23.45
CA PRO A 222 -13.99 -21.66 -22.99
C PRO A 222 -14.13 -20.59 -21.90
N VAL A 223 -13.21 -20.63 -20.92
CA VAL A 223 -13.20 -19.64 -19.83
C VAL A 223 -12.93 -18.25 -20.41
N PRO A 224 -13.82 -17.26 -20.19
CA PRO A 224 -13.64 -15.93 -20.75
C PRO A 224 -12.46 -15.20 -20.12
N ASN A 225 -11.79 -14.35 -20.89
CA ASN A 225 -10.64 -13.56 -20.43
C ASN A 225 -11.07 -12.36 -19.57
N VAL A 226 -11.60 -12.66 -18.39
CA VAL A 226 -12.03 -11.70 -17.37
C VAL A 226 -11.29 -11.92 -16.05
N ASP A 227 -11.39 -10.97 -15.13
CA ASP A 227 -10.87 -11.15 -13.78
C ASP A 227 -11.63 -12.27 -13.08
N PHE A 228 -10.93 -13.21 -12.44
CA PHE A 228 -11.54 -14.38 -11.80
C PHE A 228 -12.62 -14.05 -10.77
N ARG A 229 -12.60 -12.85 -10.16
CA ARG A 229 -13.64 -12.39 -9.22
C ARG A 229 -15.02 -12.22 -9.88
N MET A 230 -15.08 -12.29 -11.21
CA MET A 230 -16.34 -12.34 -11.96
C MET A 230 -16.82 -13.78 -12.18
N LEU A 231 -15.93 -14.76 -11.96
CA LEU A 231 -16.13 -16.18 -12.26
C LEU A 231 -16.22 -17.04 -11.00
N ASP A 232 -15.59 -16.64 -9.90
CA ASP A 232 -15.46 -17.42 -8.67
C ASP A 232 -16.80 -17.82 -8.03
N SER A 233 -17.81 -16.96 -8.12
CA SER A 233 -19.16 -17.24 -7.64
C SER A 233 -19.97 -18.16 -8.56
N LEU A 234 -19.48 -18.47 -9.77
CA LEU A 234 -20.21 -19.27 -10.74
C LEU A 234 -20.10 -20.77 -10.48
N GLY A 235 -19.30 -21.22 -9.51
CA GLY A 235 -19.08 -22.65 -9.24
C GLY A 235 -18.31 -23.30 -10.37
N LEU A 236 -17.04 -22.93 -10.47
CA LEU A 236 -16.09 -23.39 -11.50
C LEU A 236 -15.57 -24.80 -11.20
N SER A 237 -15.33 -25.59 -12.24
CA SER A 237 -14.63 -26.87 -12.13
C SER A 237 -13.12 -26.69 -11.92
N ASP A 238 -12.45 -27.74 -11.46
CA ASP A 238 -10.99 -27.73 -11.29
C ASP A 238 -10.27 -27.45 -12.62
N ASP A 239 -10.77 -27.97 -13.75
CA ASP A 239 -10.17 -27.70 -15.08
C ASP A 239 -10.34 -26.25 -15.52
N GLN A 240 -11.44 -25.60 -15.15
CA GLN A 240 -11.60 -24.16 -15.38
C GLN A 240 -10.66 -23.34 -14.50
N TRP A 241 -10.42 -23.75 -13.25
CA TRP A 241 -9.41 -23.13 -12.39
C TRP A 241 -8.00 -23.29 -12.94
N LYS A 242 -7.68 -24.43 -13.55
CA LYS A 242 -6.41 -24.65 -14.26
C LYS A 242 -6.24 -23.66 -15.41
N GLU A 243 -7.28 -23.46 -16.23
CA GLU A 243 -7.24 -22.49 -17.34
C GLU A 243 -7.08 -21.04 -16.85
N ILE A 244 -7.77 -20.70 -15.75
CA ILE A 244 -7.59 -19.40 -15.08
C ILE A 244 -6.13 -19.23 -14.62
N ALA A 245 -5.54 -20.23 -13.95
CA ALA A 245 -4.16 -20.17 -13.48
C ALA A 245 -3.14 -20.09 -14.62
N ARG A 246 -3.41 -20.75 -15.75
CA ARG A 246 -2.60 -20.73 -16.97
C ARG A 246 -2.50 -19.33 -17.58
N ASN A 247 -3.60 -18.56 -17.55
CA ASN A 247 -3.66 -17.23 -18.16
C ASN A 247 -3.58 -16.06 -17.15
N ALA A 248 -3.50 -16.34 -15.85
CA ALA A 248 -3.55 -15.31 -14.80
C ALA A 248 -2.37 -14.31 -14.91
N PRO A 249 -2.65 -12.99 -14.86
CA PRO A 249 -1.59 -11.99 -14.71
C PRO A 249 -0.79 -12.19 -13.42
N TRP A 250 0.44 -11.67 -13.39
CA TRP A 250 1.36 -11.87 -12.27
C TRP A 250 0.76 -11.52 -10.90
N MET A 251 0.12 -10.35 -10.77
CA MET A 251 -0.48 -9.90 -9.51
C MET A 251 -1.57 -10.86 -9.02
N MET A 252 -2.41 -11.33 -9.95
CA MET A 252 -3.48 -12.27 -9.65
C MET A 252 -2.89 -13.62 -9.23
N THR A 253 -1.84 -14.06 -9.91
CA THR A 253 -1.12 -15.29 -9.57
C THR A 253 -0.63 -15.25 -8.13
N ARG A 254 0.12 -14.20 -7.76
CA ARG A 254 0.65 -14.03 -6.39
C ARG A 254 -0.46 -13.96 -5.33
N MET A 255 -1.59 -13.32 -5.62
CA MET A 255 -2.69 -13.17 -4.66
C MET A 255 -3.51 -14.44 -4.44
N ASN A 256 -3.44 -15.41 -5.35
CA ASN A 256 -4.37 -16.54 -5.37
C ASN A 256 -3.70 -17.92 -5.28
N LEU A 257 -2.43 -18.00 -4.87
CA LEU A 257 -1.72 -19.29 -4.77
C LEU A 257 -2.48 -20.31 -3.90
N ASN A 258 -2.96 -19.91 -2.72
CA ASN A 258 -3.77 -20.79 -1.86
C ASN A 258 -5.12 -21.17 -2.48
N THR A 259 -5.71 -20.30 -3.32
CA THR A 259 -6.95 -20.62 -4.05
C THR A 259 -6.67 -21.64 -5.15
N PHE A 260 -5.58 -21.48 -5.91
CA PHE A 260 -5.15 -22.45 -6.92
C PHE A 260 -4.85 -23.82 -6.30
N GLN A 261 -4.21 -23.86 -5.13
CA GLN A 261 -4.01 -25.12 -4.37
C GLN A 261 -5.35 -25.78 -4.03
N ARG A 262 -6.31 -25.03 -3.47
CA ARG A 262 -7.62 -25.56 -3.08
C ARG A 262 -8.40 -26.17 -4.25
N HIS A 263 -8.20 -25.66 -5.46
CA HIS A 263 -8.83 -26.16 -6.68
C HIS A 263 -7.94 -27.12 -7.48
N GLY A 264 -6.93 -27.72 -6.83
CA GLY A 264 -6.13 -28.79 -7.42
C GLY A 264 -5.27 -28.39 -8.62
N VAL A 265 -5.09 -27.08 -8.88
CA VAL A 265 -4.27 -26.57 -10.00
C VAL A 265 -2.87 -27.14 -9.96
N PHE A 266 -2.29 -27.24 -8.76
CA PHE A 266 -0.93 -27.68 -8.55
C PHE A 266 -0.75 -29.21 -8.54
N LYS A 267 -1.81 -29.99 -8.82
CA LYS A 267 -1.69 -31.42 -9.14
C LYS A 267 -1.09 -31.63 -10.54
N ASP A 268 -1.20 -30.63 -11.41
CA ASP A 268 -0.63 -30.62 -12.75
C ASP A 268 0.76 -29.99 -12.73
N LYS A 269 1.80 -30.80 -13.01
CA LYS A 269 3.20 -30.37 -13.01
C LYS A 269 3.49 -29.26 -14.04
N GLU A 270 2.78 -29.24 -15.16
CA GLU A 270 2.94 -28.19 -16.17
C GLU A 270 2.49 -26.83 -15.61
N LEU A 271 1.35 -26.82 -14.89
CA LEU A 271 0.84 -25.59 -14.28
C LEU A 271 1.69 -25.13 -13.09
N VAL A 272 2.28 -26.04 -12.33
CA VAL A 272 3.28 -25.69 -11.31
C VAL A 272 4.43 -24.91 -11.96
N LYS A 273 4.99 -25.44 -13.06
CA LYS A 273 6.07 -24.78 -13.80
C LYS A 273 5.65 -23.42 -14.35
N ILE A 274 4.49 -23.33 -15.02
CA ILE A 274 3.98 -22.06 -15.58
C ILE A 274 3.82 -20.99 -14.49
N VAL A 275 3.26 -21.38 -13.34
CA VAL A 275 3.07 -20.45 -12.22
C VAL A 275 4.40 -20.05 -11.59
N ALA A 276 5.32 -21.00 -11.38
CA ALA A 276 6.65 -20.73 -10.83
C ALA A 276 7.46 -19.79 -11.75
N ASP A 277 7.51 -20.08 -13.05
CA ASP A 277 8.22 -19.29 -14.05
C ASP A 277 7.64 -17.87 -14.12
N ARG A 278 6.31 -17.74 -14.11
CA ARG A 278 5.65 -16.43 -14.04
C ARG A 278 6.05 -15.65 -12.79
N LEU A 279 6.06 -16.29 -11.62
CA LEU A 279 6.43 -15.63 -10.37
C LEU A 279 7.88 -15.13 -10.41
N ARG A 280 8.79 -15.88 -11.06
CA ARG A 280 10.22 -15.58 -11.24
C ARG A 280 10.53 -14.58 -12.37
N ASP A 281 9.56 -14.22 -13.20
CA ASP A 281 9.79 -13.31 -14.33
C ASP A 281 10.09 -11.89 -13.84
N LYS A 282 11.36 -11.47 -14.02
CA LYS A 282 11.85 -10.15 -13.61
C LYS A 282 11.07 -9.00 -14.23
N LYS A 283 10.71 -9.09 -15.51
CA LYS A 283 9.96 -8.03 -16.21
C LYS A 283 8.55 -7.92 -15.64
N LEU A 284 7.87 -9.03 -15.39
CA LEU A 284 6.55 -9.03 -14.78
C LEU A 284 6.57 -8.51 -13.34
N ILE A 285 7.62 -8.80 -12.56
CA ILE A 285 7.81 -8.26 -11.21
C ILE A 285 7.97 -6.73 -11.26
N GLU A 286 8.83 -6.22 -12.15
CA GLU A 286 9.07 -4.78 -12.34
C GLU A 286 7.80 -4.04 -12.80
N GLU A 287 7.08 -4.59 -13.78
CA GLU A 287 5.83 -4.04 -14.29
C GLU A 287 4.71 -4.05 -13.24
N ALA A 288 4.67 -5.10 -12.40
CA ALA A 288 3.72 -5.18 -11.30
C ALA A 288 4.02 -4.17 -10.19
N LYS A 289 5.22 -3.57 -10.15
CA LYS A 289 5.63 -2.54 -9.17
C LYS A 289 5.35 -2.96 -7.72
N GLN A 290 5.59 -4.23 -7.40
CA GLN A 290 5.34 -4.72 -6.04
C GLN A 290 6.43 -4.29 -5.08
N PHE A 291 6.01 -3.83 -3.91
CA PHE A 291 6.94 -3.66 -2.80
C PHE A 291 7.34 -5.03 -2.24
N PRO A 292 8.60 -5.19 -1.77
CA PRO A 292 9.07 -6.41 -1.12
C PRO A 292 8.13 -6.91 -0.01
N TYR A 293 7.48 -5.98 0.72
CA TYR A 293 6.53 -6.33 1.79
C TYR A 293 5.35 -7.18 1.29
N GLN A 294 4.85 -6.94 0.08
CA GLN A 294 3.69 -7.66 -0.44
C GLN A 294 4.05 -9.09 -0.85
N LEU A 295 5.29 -9.30 -1.32
CA LEU A 295 5.86 -10.62 -1.56
C LEU A 295 6.15 -11.33 -0.25
N PHE A 296 6.67 -10.63 0.76
CA PHE A 296 6.85 -11.17 2.11
C PHE A 296 5.52 -11.60 2.74
N SER A 297 4.45 -10.81 2.55
CA SER A 297 3.10 -11.18 2.99
C SER A 297 2.58 -12.43 2.28
N ALA A 298 2.83 -12.56 0.97
CA ALA A 298 2.47 -13.74 0.21
C ALA A 298 3.26 -14.97 0.70
N TRP A 299 4.57 -14.81 0.89
CA TRP A 299 5.46 -15.84 1.45
C TRP A 299 4.98 -16.31 2.82
N LYS A 300 4.67 -15.39 3.74
CA LYS A 300 4.10 -15.74 5.05
C LYS A 300 2.79 -16.50 4.89
N ALA A 301 1.89 -16.06 4.01
CA ALA A 301 0.59 -16.70 3.83
C ALA A 301 0.67 -18.12 3.24
N ILE A 302 1.74 -18.47 2.51
CA ILE A 302 1.95 -19.83 2.00
C ILE A 302 2.80 -20.68 2.97
N THR A 303 3.52 -20.08 3.91
CA THR A 303 4.35 -20.82 4.90
C THR A 303 3.67 -20.99 6.25
N SER A 304 2.76 -20.08 6.64
CA SER A 304 2.02 -20.16 7.91
C SER A 304 0.87 -21.14 7.87
N ASN A 305 0.39 -21.48 6.68
CA ASN A 305 -0.66 -22.46 6.49
C ASN A 305 0.00 -23.84 6.34
N THR A 306 -0.68 -24.90 6.77
CA THR A 306 -0.46 -26.29 6.33
C THR A 306 -0.78 -26.45 4.82
N SER A 307 -0.46 -25.44 4.02
CA SER A 307 -0.74 -25.41 2.61
C SER A 307 0.32 -26.25 1.91
N GLU A 308 -0.12 -27.38 1.35
CA GLU A 308 0.67 -28.34 0.57
C GLU A 308 1.04 -27.79 -0.82
N LEU A 309 1.49 -26.52 -0.89
CA LEU A 309 1.97 -25.98 -2.15
C LEU A 309 3.24 -26.75 -2.55
N PRO A 310 3.44 -27.00 -3.86
CA PRO A 310 4.68 -27.59 -4.33
C PRO A 310 5.89 -26.75 -3.94
N PHE A 311 6.99 -27.42 -3.61
CA PHE A 311 8.26 -26.79 -3.25
C PHE A 311 8.70 -25.72 -4.27
N GLU A 312 8.52 -26.01 -5.57
CA GLU A 312 8.84 -25.09 -6.66
C GLU A 312 8.12 -23.74 -6.55
N ILE A 313 6.87 -23.71 -6.06
CA ILE A 313 6.13 -22.46 -5.84
C ILE A 313 6.69 -21.70 -4.65
N HIS A 314 7.07 -22.39 -3.59
CA HIS A 314 7.71 -21.77 -2.43
C HIS A 314 9.04 -21.12 -2.80
N GLU A 315 9.86 -21.79 -3.62
CA GLU A 315 11.10 -21.21 -4.14
C GLU A 315 10.82 -20.03 -5.06
N ALA A 316 9.87 -20.15 -5.99
CA ALA A 316 9.53 -19.08 -6.92
C ALA A 316 9.09 -17.79 -6.22
N VAL A 317 8.36 -17.88 -5.10
CA VAL A 317 7.99 -16.71 -4.29
C VAL A 317 9.22 -16.09 -3.60
N GLN A 318 10.18 -16.91 -3.15
CA GLN A 318 11.44 -16.41 -2.57
C GLN A 318 12.31 -15.72 -3.61
N ASP A 319 12.45 -16.33 -4.79
CA ASP A 319 13.18 -15.77 -5.93
C ASP A 319 12.58 -14.43 -6.36
N ALA A 320 11.23 -14.37 -6.46
CA ALA A 320 10.53 -13.13 -6.75
C ALA A 320 10.84 -12.04 -5.73
N MET A 321 10.99 -12.40 -4.45
CA MET A 321 11.34 -11.46 -3.40
C MET A 321 12.77 -10.94 -3.56
N GLU A 322 13.75 -11.81 -3.82
CA GLU A 322 15.14 -11.38 -4.08
C GLU A 322 15.23 -10.49 -5.32
N LEU A 323 14.53 -10.83 -6.41
CA LEU A 323 14.45 -10.01 -7.61
C LEU A 323 13.79 -8.65 -7.35
N SER A 324 12.76 -8.59 -6.49
CA SER A 324 12.09 -7.33 -6.16
C SER A 324 13.00 -6.31 -5.45
N ILE A 325 14.07 -6.79 -4.78
CA ILE A 325 15.04 -5.96 -4.06
C ILE A 325 15.99 -5.26 -5.00
N ASP A 326 16.10 -5.69 -6.27
CA ASP A 326 16.88 -4.96 -7.27
C ASP A 326 16.45 -3.50 -7.45
N ASN A 327 15.19 -3.20 -7.15
CA ASN A 327 14.64 -1.85 -7.20
C ASN A 327 15.00 -0.99 -5.98
N VAL A 328 15.66 -1.54 -4.97
CA VAL A 328 16.09 -0.80 -3.77
C VAL A 328 17.39 -0.04 -4.08
N PRO A 329 17.42 1.30 -3.88
CA PRO A 329 18.61 2.09 -4.18
C PRO A 329 19.76 1.79 -3.23
N GLU A 330 20.98 1.87 -3.75
CA GLU A 330 22.21 1.90 -2.95
C GLU A 330 22.43 3.31 -2.38
N ILE A 331 22.83 3.38 -1.11
CA ILE A 331 23.15 4.63 -0.42
C ILE A 331 24.66 4.63 -0.21
N LYS A 332 25.34 5.67 -0.71
CA LYS A 332 26.80 5.76 -0.58
C LYS A 332 27.20 6.00 0.88
N GLY A 333 28.27 5.35 1.30
CA GLY A 333 28.91 5.58 2.60
C GLY A 333 28.59 4.54 3.66
N GLN A 334 29.01 4.82 4.90
CA GLN A 334 28.76 3.98 6.06
C GLN A 334 27.38 4.31 6.65
N ILE A 335 26.51 3.31 6.68
CA ILE A 335 25.12 3.44 7.13
C ILE A 335 24.93 2.66 8.42
N TYR A 336 24.16 3.24 9.33
CA TYR A 336 23.63 2.57 10.52
C TYR A 336 22.12 2.46 10.39
N VAL A 337 21.58 1.24 10.46
CA VAL A 337 20.14 0.99 10.41
C VAL A 337 19.66 0.59 11.79
N CYS A 338 18.73 1.35 12.34
CA CYS A 338 18.17 1.18 13.67
C CYS A 338 16.72 0.71 13.54
N VAL A 339 16.49 -0.56 13.82
CA VAL A 339 15.19 -1.24 13.72
C VAL A 339 14.52 -1.22 15.08
N ASP A 340 13.35 -0.58 15.15
CA ASP A 340 12.54 -0.60 16.36
C ASP A 340 11.91 -1.98 16.55
N CYS A 341 12.17 -2.56 17.71
CA CYS A 341 11.65 -3.85 18.14
C CYS A 341 10.80 -3.73 19.41
N SER A 342 10.28 -2.55 19.71
CA SER A 342 9.37 -2.29 20.85
C SER A 342 8.01 -2.99 20.69
N GLY A 343 7.22 -2.99 21.76
CA GLY A 343 5.92 -3.66 21.79
C GLY A 343 4.93 -3.17 20.72
N SER A 344 4.91 -1.87 20.42
CA SER A 344 4.02 -1.28 19.41
C SER A 344 4.31 -1.79 17.99
N MET A 345 5.58 -2.08 17.69
CA MET A 345 6.02 -2.66 16.42
C MET A 345 5.50 -4.10 16.20
N GLY A 346 4.95 -4.75 17.22
CA GLY A 346 4.25 -6.03 17.12
C GLY A 346 2.89 -5.96 16.40
N SER A 347 2.38 -4.74 16.15
CA SER A 347 1.06 -4.52 15.56
C SER A 347 0.97 -4.88 14.09
N PRO A 348 -0.21 -5.25 13.56
CA PRO A 348 -0.43 -5.45 12.13
C PRO A 348 -0.12 -4.19 11.32
N ILE A 349 0.62 -4.32 10.21
CA ILE A 349 1.05 -3.17 9.38
C ILE A 349 -0.11 -2.43 8.72
N THR A 350 -1.20 -3.13 8.39
CA THR A 350 -2.40 -2.52 7.80
C THR A 350 -3.42 -2.06 8.84
N GLY A 351 -3.03 -2.11 10.11
CA GLY A 351 -3.96 -1.96 11.22
C GLY A 351 -4.87 -3.16 11.44
N TYR A 352 -5.68 -3.08 12.49
CA TYR A 352 -6.75 -4.01 12.80
C TYR A 352 -7.99 -3.68 11.98
N ARG A 353 -8.55 -4.72 11.33
CA ARG A 353 -9.84 -4.67 10.67
C ARG A 353 -10.61 -5.93 11.03
N GLN A 354 -11.84 -5.77 11.53
CA GLN A 354 -12.72 -6.89 11.86
C GLN A 354 -12.88 -7.79 10.62
N GLY A 355 -12.44 -9.05 10.74
CA GLY A 355 -12.51 -10.06 9.68
C GLY A 355 -11.40 -10.02 8.61
N SER A 356 -10.42 -9.12 8.67
CA SER A 356 -9.36 -9.04 7.63
C SER A 356 -8.07 -8.36 8.13
N THR A 357 -7.52 -8.85 9.25
CA THR A 357 -6.25 -8.35 9.79
C THR A 357 -5.06 -8.94 9.03
N SER A 358 -4.05 -8.12 8.68
CA SER A 358 -2.81 -8.65 8.09
C SER A 358 -2.03 -9.47 9.14
N THR A 359 -1.51 -10.63 8.74
CA THR A 359 -0.58 -11.43 9.54
C THR A 359 0.84 -10.84 9.59
N VAL A 360 1.11 -9.82 8.76
CA VAL A 360 2.38 -9.11 8.73
C VAL A 360 2.36 -7.96 9.74
N ARG A 361 3.35 -7.93 10.61
CA ARG A 361 3.51 -6.92 11.67
C ARG A 361 4.45 -5.80 11.23
N CYS A 362 4.40 -4.65 11.90
CA CYS A 362 5.30 -3.53 11.64
C CYS A 362 6.78 -3.93 11.77
N VAL A 363 7.13 -4.75 12.78
CA VAL A 363 8.51 -5.25 12.97
C VAL A 363 8.96 -6.17 11.84
N ASP A 364 8.05 -6.92 11.22
CA ASP A 364 8.39 -7.78 10.08
C ASP A 364 8.78 -6.90 8.88
N VAL A 365 8.03 -5.83 8.63
CA VAL A 365 8.34 -4.87 7.56
C VAL A 365 9.60 -4.06 7.87
N ALA A 366 9.81 -3.68 9.13
CA ALA A 366 11.01 -2.98 9.55
C ALA A 366 12.27 -3.84 9.34
N GLY A 367 12.20 -5.12 9.72
CA GLY A 367 13.25 -6.11 9.45
C GLY A 367 13.49 -6.32 7.96
N LEU A 368 12.43 -6.30 7.14
CA LEU A 368 12.52 -6.42 5.69
C LEU A 368 13.23 -5.23 5.04
N ILE A 369 12.89 -4.01 5.46
CA ILE A 369 13.56 -2.79 4.98
C ILE A 369 15.03 -2.83 5.37
N ALA A 370 15.35 -3.14 6.63
CA ALA A 370 16.74 -3.23 7.09
C ALA A 370 17.54 -4.31 6.33
N SER A 371 16.95 -5.48 6.11
CA SER A 371 17.57 -6.57 5.35
C SER A 371 17.80 -6.20 3.89
N SER A 372 16.86 -5.45 3.28
CA SER A 372 16.99 -4.94 1.92
C SER A 372 18.11 -3.90 1.81
N ILE A 373 18.24 -3.01 2.81
CA ILE A 373 19.34 -2.04 2.89
C ILE A 373 20.68 -2.76 3.00
N VAL A 374 20.82 -3.76 3.88
CA VAL A 374 22.06 -4.54 4.03
C VAL A 374 22.42 -5.31 2.76
N ARG A 375 21.43 -5.85 2.04
CA ARG A 375 21.65 -6.53 0.76
C ARG A 375 22.32 -5.61 -0.27
N LYS A 376 21.87 -4.35 -0.37
CA LYS A 376 22.41 -3.35 -1.31
C LYS A 376 23.66 -2.64 -0.76
N ASN A 377 23.78 -2.52 0.55
CA ASN A 377 24.84 -1.79 1.24
C ASN A 377 25.54 -2.73 2.23
N ARG A 378 26.48 -3.53 1.74
CA ARG A 378 27.08 -4.64 2.52
C ARG A 378 27.85 -4.20 3.78
N SER A 379 28.26 -2.93 3.84
CA SER A 379 28.92 -2.33 5.00
C SER A 379 27.94 -1.78 6.05
N ALA A 380 26.63 -1.75 5.75
CA ALA A 380 25.64 -1.23 6.67
C ALA A 380 25.61 -2.05 7.98
N GLN A 381 25.58 -1.36 9.12
CA GLN A 381 25.50 -1.99 10.43
C GLN A 381 24.08 -1.87 10.97
N VAL A 382 23.55 -2.97 11.51
CA VAL A 382 22.17 -3.02 12.01
C VAL A 382 22.16 -3.05 13.53
N TYR A 383 21.27 -2.26 14.10
CA TYR A 383 20.93 -2.26 15.51
C TYR A 383 19.44 -2.52 15.63
N THR A 384 19.03 -3.38 16.55
CA THR A 384 17.65 -3.43 17.03
C THR A 384 17.54 -2.64 18.33
N PHE A 385 16.41 -2.00 18.59
CA PHE A 385 16.24 -1.28 19.86
C PHE A 385 14.82 -1.38 20.42
N SER A 386 14.75 -1.49 21.75
CA SER A 386 13.54 -1.29 22.55
C SER A 386 13.88 -0.43 23.77
N HIS A 387 14.22 -1.03 24.91
CA HIS A 387 14.78 -0.31 26.07
C HIS A 387 16.24 0.09 25.85
N ASN A 388 17.02 -0.84 25.29
CA ASN A 388 18.43 -0.71 24.96
C ASN A 388 18.63 -1.01 23.47
N ALA A 389 19.74 -0.55 22.90
CA ALA A 389 20.15 -0.93 21.56
C ALA A 389 21.02 -2.19 21.61
N VAL A 390 20.85 -3.05 20.61
CA VAL A 390 21.61 -4.28 20.45
C VAL A 390 22.10 -4.32 19.01
N LYS A 391 23.42 -4.40 18.83
CA LYS A 391 24.01 -4.59 17.50
C LYS A 391 23.69 -6.00 17.01
N VAL A 392 23.13 -6.11 15.81
CA VAL A 392 22.79 -7.38 15.18
C VAL A 392 23.70 -7.62 13.98
N SER A 393 24.36 -8.78 13.96
CA SER A 393 25.15 -9.22 12.81
C SER A 393 24.25 -9.89 11.80
N LEU A 394 24.15 -9.30 10.61
CA LEU A 394 23.45 -9.88 9.46
C LEU A 394 24.48 -10.24 8.40
N ASN A 395 24.34 -11.42 7.80
CA ASN A 395 25.15 -11.80 6.66
C ASN A 395 24.49 -11.24 5.39
N PRO A 396 25.13 -10.32 4.64
CA PRO A 396 24.56 -9.75 3.42
C PRO A 396 24.40 -10.75 2.27
N ARG A 397 24.78 -12.02 2.44
CA ARG A 397 24.52 -13.12 1.51
C ARG A 397 23.36 -14.02 1.90
N ASP A 398 22.93 -14.03 3.16
CA ASP A 398 21.73 -14.77 3.57
C ASP A 398 20.51 -14.19 2.86
N THR A 399 19.48 -14.99 2.59
CA THR A 399 18.24 -14.50 1.98
C THR A 399 17.63 -13.37 2.81
N VAL A 400 16.93 -12.46 2.14
CA VAL A 400 16.33 -11.32 2.81
C VAL A 400 15.25 -11.77 3.80
N ILE A 401 14.57 -12.89 3.54
CA ILE A 401 13.65 -13.52 4.51
C ILE A 401 14.44 -13.94 5.76
N THR A 402 15.54 -14.67 5.60
CA THR A 402 16.35 -15.14 6.74
C THR A 402 16.82 -13.99 7.61
N ASN A 403 17.35 -12.92 7.01
CA ASN A 403 17.76 -11.74 7.76
C ASN A 403 16.56 -11.00 8.39
N THR A 404 15.42 -10.93 7.71
CA THR A 404 14.19 -10.33 8.25
C THR A 404 13.71 -11.07 9.51
N LEU A 405 13.71 -12.40 9.48
CA LEU A 405 13.30 -13.23 10.61
C LEU A 405 14.23 -13.08 11.82
N LYS A 406 15.51 -12.79 11.63
CA LYS A 406 16.44 -12.47 12.74
C LYS A 406 16.06 -11.17 13.46
N LEU A 407 15.36 -10.26 12.79
CA LEU A 407 15.01 -8.93 13.30
C LEU A 407 13.56 -8.81 13.81
N ASN A 408 12.72 -9.84 13.65
CA ASN A 408 11.26 -9.71 13.78
C ASN A 408 10.71 -9.89 15.21
N LYS A 409 11.56 -9.88 16.23
CA LYS A 409 11.13 -9.97 17.63
C LYS A 409 10.59 -8.61 18.04
N ALA A 410 9.44 -8.56 18.69
CA ALA A 410 8.85 -7.33 19.20
C ALA A 410 8.55 -7.47 20.70
N GLY A 411 8.89 -6.45 21.49
CA GLY A 411 8.63 -6.40 22.92
C GLY A 411 9.40 -5.31 23.65
N GLY A 412 8.90 -4.94 24.83
CA GLY A 412 9.48 -3.90 25.68
C GLY A 412 9.05 -2.48 25.31
N GLY A 413 9.62 -1.49 26.00
CA GLY A 413 9.35 -0.07 25.73
C GLY A 413 10.17 0.49 24.57
N THR A 414 10.06 1.80 24.35
CA THR A 414 10.64 2.48 23.18
C THR A 414 11.61 3.56 23.65
N ASN A 415 12.89 3.38 23.32
CA ASN A 415 14.00 4.30 23.58
C ASN A 415 14.75 4.59 22.28
N ILE A 416 14.28 5.59 21.54
CA ILE A 416 14.86 5.93 20.23
C ILE A 416 16.29 6.49 20.33
N SER A 417 16.65 7.03 21.50
CA SER A 417 17.99 7.56 21.76
C SER A 417 19.06 6.48 21.92
N ALA A 418 18.70 5.23 22.21
CA ALA A 418 19.65 4.18 22.57
C ALA A 418 20.68 3.88 21.46
N PRO A 419 20.30 3.67 20.18
CA PRO A 419 21.29 3.40 19.13
C PRO A 419 22.28 4.56 18.92
N LEU A 420 21.79 5.80 18.88
CA LEU A 420 22.66 6.97 18.74
C LEU A 420 23.59 7.15 19.95
N ARG A 421 23.14 6.83 21.16
CA ARG A 421 23.97 6.86 22.37
C ARG A 421 25.13 5.86 22.25
N ASP A 422 24.85 4.63 21.82
CA ASP A 422 25.86 3.59 21.63
C ASP A 422 26.84 3.97 20.52
N LEU A 423 26.35 4.51 19.40
CA LEU A 423 27.19 4.98 18.30
C LEU A 423 28.11 6.13 18.73
N ASN A 424 27.58 7.09 19.50
CA ASN A 424 28.37 8.19 20.05
C ASN A 424 29.43 7.71 21.04
N ALA A 425 29.07 6.78 21.93
CA ALA A 425 30.01 6.17 22.88
C ALA A 425 31.15 5.43 22.16
N ALA A 426 30.81 4.73 21.07
CA ALA A 426 31.78 4.05 20.22
C ALA A 426 32.57 4.99 19.28
N LYS A 427 32.29 6.30 19.29
CA LYS A 427 32.85 7.29 18.34
C LYS A 427 32.71 6.83 16.88
N ALA A 428 31.59 6.19 16.58
CA ALA A 428 31.27 5.66 15.26
C ALA A 428 31.25 6.79 14.22
N LYS A 429 31.75 6.51 13.01
CA LYS A 429 31.69 7.43 11.88
C LYS A 429 30.77 6.85 10.81
N GLY A 430 29.74 7.61 10.44
CA GLY A 430 28.75 7.23 9.44
C GLY A 430 28.27 8.41 8.63
N ASP A 431 27.82 8.12 7.43
CA ASP A 431 27.23 9.07 6.49
C ASP A 431 25.71 9.15 6.64
N ALA A 432 25.07 8.08 7.15
CA ALA A 432 23.63 8.05 7.41
C ALA A 432 23.26 7.18 8.61
N VAL A 433 22.24 7.62 9.36
CA VAL A 433 21.55 6.81 10.38
C VAL A 433 20.07 6.73 10.01
N ILE A 434 19.56 5.52 9.80
CA ILE A 434 18.20 5.25 9.35
C ILE A 434 17.44 4.58 10.48
N TYR A 435 16.46 5.29 11.04
CA TYR A 435 15.54 4.72 12.02
C TYR A 435 14.28 4.19 11.32
N ILE A 436 13.88 2.98 11.68
CA ILE A 436 12.64 2.36 11.22
C ILE A 436 11.79 2.06 12.46
N SER A 437 10.87 2.98 12.76
CA SER A 437 10.12 3.07 14.01
C SER A 437 8.80 3.82 13.79
N ASP A 438 7.84 3.63 14.70
CA ASP A 438 6.68 4.52 14.83
C ASP A 438 7.04 5.89 15.46
N ASN A 439 8.24 6.00 16.05
CA ASN A 439 8.79 7.15 16.80
C ASN A 439 8.06 7.45 18.12
N GLU A 440 7.45 6.45 18.73
CA GLU A 440 6.70 6.58 19.98
C GLU A 440 7.60 6.35 21.22
N SER A 441 8.74 7.07 21.26
CA SER A 441 9.71 7.00 22.35
C SER A 441 9.17 7.59 23.64
N TRP A 442 9.37 6.92 24.77
CA TRP A 442 8.91 7.39 26.08
C TRP A 442 9.87 7.05 27.23
N LEU A 443 10.81 6.12 27.03
CA LEU A 443 11.77 5.74 28.07
C LEU A 443 12.90 6.76 28.26
N ASP A 444 13.19 7.55 27.23
CA ASP A 444 14.21 8.59 27.23
C ASP A 444 13.77 9.91 27.87
N ARG A 445 12.62 9.93 28.57
CA ARG A 445 12.05 11.10 29.26
C ARG A 445 12.97 11.77 30.29
N GLY A 446 13.99 11.06 30.79
CA GLY A 446 14.89 11.50 31.86
C GLY A 446 16.16 12.25 31.44
N GLY A 447 16.25 12.72 30.20
CA GLY A 447 17.38 13.54 29.70
C GLY A 447 17.32 15.01 30.11
#